data_AF-A0A929YS06-F1
#
_entry.id   AF-A0A929YS06-F1
#
_cell.length_a   1.000
_cell.length_b   1.000
_cell.length_c   1.000
_cell.angle_alpha   90.00
_cell.angle_beta   90.00
_cell.angle_gamma   90.00
#
_symmetry.space_group_name_H-M   'P 1'
#
loop_
_entity.id
_entity.type
_entity.pdbx_description
1 polymer ?
#
loop_
_entity_poly.entity_id
_entity_poly.type
_entity_poly.pdbx_seq_one_letter_code
_entity_poly.pdbx_strand_id
1 'polypeptide(L)'
;MANKITKITRRAILEVLDTYMSTDFYGRLNEVEFWERIFNLEKLPSTDSRYPDMKGDLWQHRMNNNDWDDNWYIDKFDLLGTEDAKFLKFLAEFFHPEVRDISWNTKRVLATINKNLALDGVELYAKSKVSGRDILGARNITPATQIDETPLAIIDNDFISLQINKNVYDHIKQYLNNEDYFHAVDEAYKLVRHKLQEITGNEKATEVFSMNAENKKYYTQLFGKSDGTTQTEKDFFRGVGYLNLTIQFLRNEKAHTLAAALERNLAIHYISLSSLAYDLITRNETEQDDKV
;
A
#
# COMPACT_ATOMS: atom_id res chain seq x y z
N MET A 1 8.02 12.49 31.80
CA MET A 1 8.65 13.12 30.61
C MET A 1 7.58 13.26 29.55
N ALA A 2 7.60 14.32 28.75
CA ALA A 2 6.66 14.45 27.64
C ALA A 2 6.92 13.34 26.61
N ASN A 3 5.84 12.75 26.06
CA ASN A 3 5.94 11.81 24.95
C ASN A 3 6.57 12.52 23.74
N LYS A 4 7.50 11.85 23.07
CA LYS A 4 8.12 12.27 21.81
C LYS A 4 7.16 12.05 20.65
N ILE A 5 6.40 10.95 20.66
CA ILE A 5 5.43 10.64 19.60
C ILE A 5 4.17 11.46 19.86
N THR A 6 3.84 12.34 18.92
CA THR A 6 2.71 13.27 19.06
C THR A 6 1.37 12.54 18.99
N LYS A 7 0.32 13.16 19.56
CA LYS A 7 -1.06 12.63 19.42
C LYS A 7 -1.52 12.57 17.96
N ILE A 8 -1.01 13.46 17.11
CA ILE A 8 -1.32 13.50 15.68
C ILE A 8 -0.76 12.24 15.01
N THR A 9 0.52 11.94 15.20
CA THR A 9 1.17 10.73 14.69
C THR A 9 0.48 9.46 15.18
N ARG A 10 0.12 9.40 16.48
CA ARG A 10 -0.59 8.25 17.05
C ARG A 10 -1.96 8.03 16.41
N ARG A 11 -2.74 9.09 16.18
CA ARG A 11 -4.03 9.01 15.48
C ARG A 11 -3.86 8.50 14.05
N ALA A 12 -2.94 9.08 13.29
CA ALA A 12 -2.66 8.64 11.92
C ALA A 12 -2.25 7.15 11.86
N ILE A 13 -1.45 6.67 12.82
CA ILE A 13 -1.08 5.26 12.92
C ILE A 13 -2.30 4.38 13.24
N LEU A 14 -3.15 4.78 14.19
CA LEU A 14 -4.36 4.01 14.53
C LEU A 14 -5.35 3.96 13.36
N GLU A 15 -5.51 5.05 12.61
CA GLU A 15 -6.31 5.09 11.37
C GLU A 15 -5.75 4.16 10.29
N VAL A 16 -4.42 4.10 10.14
CA VAL A 16 -3.75 3.15 9.22
C VAL A 16 -4.04 1.71 9.62
N LEU A 17 -3.98 1.39 10.92
CA LEU A 17 -4.31 0.05 11.42
C LEU A 17 -5.78 -0.30 11.16
N ASP A 18 -6.71 0.59 11.52
CA ASP A 18 -8.15 0.40 11.31
C ASP A 18 -8.49 0.19 9.82
N THR A 19 -7.95 1.04 8.95
CA THR A 19 -8.23 1.01 7.50
C THR A 19 -7.71 -0.25 6.82
N TYR A 20 -6.50 -0.69 7.14
CA TYR A 20 -5.80 -1.70 6.35
C TYR A 20 -5.70 -3.07 7.01
N MET A 21 -5.93 -3.18 8.32
CA MET A 21 -5.77 -4.43 9.06
C MET A 21 -7.06 -4.92 9.72
N SER A 22 -8.12 -4.10 9.75
CA SER A 22 -9.36 -4.31 10.50
C SER A 22 -9.13 -4.44 12.02
N THR A 23 -10.20 -4.70 12.77
CA THR A 23 -10.22 -4.77 14.24
C THR A 23 -9.51 -6.02 14.82
N ASP A 24 -8.92 -6.88 13.98
CA ASP A 24 -8.17 -8.07 14.40
C ASP A 24 -6.71 -7.73 14.80
N PHE A 25 -6.54 -6.89 15.82
CA PHE A 25 -5.22 -6.49 16.29
C PHE A 25 -4.46 -7.64 16.97
N TYR A 26 -5.16 -8.64 17.48
CA TYR A 26 -4.64 -9.78 18.23
C TYR A 26 -4.26 -10.99 17.36
N GLY A 27 -4.73 -11.05 16.11
CA GLY A 27 -4.33 -12.06 15.13
C GLY A 27 -4.60 -13.49 15.62
N ARG A 28 -3.55 -14.31 15.72
CA ARG A 28 -3.68 -15.72 16.15
C ARG A 28 -3.89 -15.91 17.66
N LEU A 29 -3.68 -14.87 18.45
CA LEU A 29 -3.88 -14.90 19.90
C LEU A 29 -5.34 -14.55 20.23
N ASN A 30 -5.76 -14.73 21.48
CA ASN A 30 -6.95 -14.03 21.96
C ASN A 30 -6.61 -12.62 22.49
N GLU A 31 -7.63 -11.78 22.68
CA GLU A 31 -7.44 -10.39 23.13
C GLU A 31 -6.68 -10.30 24.48
N VAL A 32 -6.98 -11.21 25.42
CA VAL A 32 -6.32 -11.22 26.74
C VAL A 32 -4.83 -11.57 26.57
N GLU A 33 -4.54 -12.65 25.85
CA GLU A 33 -3.16 -13.08 25.55
C GLU A 33 -2.37 -11.99 24.85
N PHE A 34 -2.97 -11.27 23.90
CA PHE A 34 -2.30 -10.17 23.22
C PHE A 34 -1.97 -9.02 24.19
N TRP A 35 -2.95 -8.55 24.96
CA TRP A 35 -2.73 -7.40 25.85
C TRP A 35 -1.82 -7.71 27.04
N GLU A 36 -1.77 -8.96 27.52
CA GLU A 36 -0.80 -9.40 28.54
C GLU A 36 0.66 -9.26 28.07
N ARG A 37 0.90 -9.29 26.76
CA ARG A 37 2.24 -9.04 26.19
C ARG A 37 2.66 -7.59 26.37
N ILE A 38 1.72 -6.65 26.46
CA ILE A 38 1.99 -5.21 26.52
C ILE A 38 1.88 -4.69 27.95
N PHE A 39 0.83 -5.09 28.67
CA PHE A 39 0.47 -4.62 30.00
C PHE A 39 0.44 -5.74 31.02
N ASN A 40 0.75 -5.42 32.28
CA ASN A 40 0.43 -6.30 33.39
C ASN A 40 -1.05 -6.08 33.78
N LEU A 41 -1.96 -6.84 33.17
CA LEU A 41 -3.40 -6.66 33.31
C LEU A 41 -3.90 -6.86 34.75
N GLU A 42 -3.28 -7.75 35.52
CA GLU A 42 -3.61 -8.02 36.93
C GLU A 42 -3.24 -6.85 37.87
N LYS A 43 -2.38 -5.93 37.41
CA LYS A 43 -2.03 -4.70 38.13
C LYS A 43 -2.81 -3.47 37.67
N LEU A 44 -3.59 -3.59 36.59
CA LEU A 44 -4.44 -2.50 36.13
C LEU A 44 -5.79 -2.58 36.82
N PRO A 45 -6.34 -1.43 37.27
CA PRO A 45 -7.65 -1.42 37.91
C PRO A 45 -8.71 -1.91 36.92
N SER A 46 -9.66 -2.68 37.44
CA SER A 46 -10.89 -2.98 36.72
C SER A 46 -11.72 -1.70 36.52
N THR A 47 -12.43 -1.65 35.39
CA THR A 47 -13.48 -0.67 35.07
C THR A 47 -14.88 -1.17 35.40
N ASP A 48 -15.01 -2.42 35.82
CA ASP A 48 -16.22 -3.05 36.34
C ASP A 48 -15.97 -3.59 37.75
N SER A 49 -16.51 -2.91 38.76
CA SER A 49 -16.34 -3.25 40.19
C SER A 49 -16.62 -4.71 40.59
N ARG A 50 -17.26 -5.51 39.73
CA ARG A 50 -17.47 -6.96 39.93
C ARG A 50 -16.18 -7.78 39.77
N TYR A 51 -15.18 -7.26 39.07
CA TYR A 51 -13.92 -7.95 38.80
C TYR A 51 -12.74 -7.25 39.50
N PRO A 52 -11.69 -8.01 39.87
CA PRO A 52 -10.57 -7.46 40.64
C PRO A 52 -9.63 -6.57 39.81
N ASP A 53 -9.52 -6.83 38.51
CA ASP A 53 -8.51 -6.23 37.63
C ASP A 53 -8.97 -6.18 36.17
N MET A 54 -8.17 -5.54 35.31
CA MET A 54 -8.44 -5.45 33.88
C MET A 54 -8.46 -6.83 33.19
N LYS A 55 -7.74 -7.83 33.70
CA LYS A 55 -7.74 -9.18 33.12
C LYS A 55 -9.12 -9.82 33.26
N GLY A 56 -9.74 -9.67 34.43
CA GLY A 56 -11.11 -10.09 34.70
C GLY A 56 -12.11 -9.37 33.79
N ASP A 57 -11.95 -8.06 33.61
CA ASP A 57 -12.79 -7.28 32.69
C ASP A 57 -12.71 -7.83 31.26
N LEU A 58 -11.50 -8.00 30.72
CA LEU A 58 -11.32 -8.47 29.34
C LEU A 58 -11.87 -9.89 29.17
N TRP A 59 -11.60 -10.77 30.12
CA TRP A 59 -12.12 -12.13 30.06
C TRP A 59 -13.65 -12.14 30.03
N GLN A 60 -14.29 -11.36 30.90
CA GLN A 60 -15.74 -11.32 30.90
C GLN A 60 -16.30 -10.64 29.64
N HIS A 61 -15.85 -9.44 29.33
CA HIS A 61 -16.51 -8.58 28.36
C HIS A 61 -16.11 -8.89 26.90
N ARG A 62 -14.88 -9.33 26.66
CA ARG A 62 -14.39 -9.66 25.31
C ARG A 62 -14.47 -11.15 25.00
N MET A 63 -14.21 -12.02 25.97
CA MET A 63 -14.21 -13.48 25.71
C MET A 63 -15.57 -14.13 25.98
N ASN A 64 -16.22 -13.84 27.11
CA ASN A 64 -17.49 -14.49 27.47
C ASN A 64 -18.71 -13.80 26.83
N ASN A 65 -18.76 -12.47 26.84
CA ASN A 65 -19.94 -11.71 26.44
C ASN A 65 -19.84 -11.09 25.04
N ASN A 66 -18.63 -10.69 24.63
CA ASN A 66 -18.38 -9.85 23.46
C ASN A 66 -19.27 -8.59 23.40
N ASP A 67 -19.31 -7.83 24.50
CA ASP A 67 -20.24 -6.71 24.72
C ASP A 67 -19.58 -5.31 24.79
N TRP A 68 -18.30 -5.21 24.42
CA TRP A 68 -17.58 -3.94 24.25
C TRP A 68 -17.44 -3.58 22.76
N ASP A 69 -17.29 -2.30 22.45
CA ASP A 69 -17.02 -1.82 21.09
C ASP A 69 -15.69 -2.36 20.55
N ASP A 70 -15.55 -2.58 19.24
CA ASP A 70 -14.35 -3.18 18.66
C ASP A 70 -13.06 -2.36 18.86
N ASN A 71 -13.19 -1.05 19.05
CA ASN A 71 -12.08 -0.13 19.30
C ASN A 71 -11.88 0.22 20.78
N TRP A 72 -12.51 -0.52 21.70
CA TRP A 72 -12.49 -0.29 23.15
C TRP A 72 -11.08 -0.02 23.72
N TYR A 73 -10.07 -0.68 23.14
CA TYR A 73 -8.70 -0.68 23.63
C TYR A 73 -7.99 0.66 23.45
N ILE A 74 -8.43 1.49 22.49
CA ILE A 74 -7.87 2.82 22.27
C ILE A 74 -8.05 3.68 23.53
N ASP A 75 -9.26 3.66 24.08
CA ASP A 75 -9.62 4.45 25.25
C ASP A 75 -9.16 3.79 26.55
N LYS A 76 -9.39 2.47 26.71
CA LYS A 76 -9.04 1.76 27.96
C LYS A 76 -7.54 1.73 28.24
N PHE A 77 -6.70 1.67 27.21
CA PHE A 77 -5.24 1.72 27.38
C PHE A 77 -4.64 3.09 27.07
N ASP A 78 -5.48 4.10 26.82
CA ASP A 78 -5.10 5.47 26.47
C ASP A 78 -4.02 5.49 25.38
N LEU A 79 -4.22 4.80 24.24
CA LEU A 79 -3.17 4.68 23.21
C LEU A 79 -2.71 6.05 22.67
N LEU A 80 -3.55 7.09 22.79
CA LEU A 80 -3.20 8.46 22.44
C LEU A 80 -2.36 9.18 23.51
N GLY A 81 -2.50 8.86 24.79
CA GLY A 81 -1.80 9.53 25.90
C GLY A 81 -0.75 8.69 26.63
N THR A 82 -0.76 7.37 26.45
CA THR A 82 0.12 6.41 27.13
C THR A 82 1.59 6.67 26.81
N GLU A 83 2.50 6.17 27.64
CA GLU A 83 3.95 6.31 27.44
C GLU A 83 4.38 5.79 26.06
N ASP A 84 5.29 6.50 25.38
CA ASP A 84 5.83 6.08 24.08
C ASP A 84 6.29 4.62 24.08
N ALA A 85 6.93 4.17 25.17
CA ALA A 85 7.39 2.80 25.30
C ALA A 85 6.25 1.77 25.19
N LYS A 86 5.07 2.07 25.75
CA LYS A 86 3.89 1.19 25.68
C LYS A 86 3.26 1.24 24.30
N PHE A 87 3.15 2.43 23.70
CA PHE A 87 2.62 2.58 22.34
C PHE A 87 3.50 1.86 21.30
N LEU A 88 4.82 2.03 21.37
CA LEU A 88 5.77 1.35 20.49
C LEU A 88 5.79 -0.17 20.74
N LYS A 89 5.61 -0.61 22.00
CA LYS A 89 5.47 -2.03 22.31
C LYS A 89 4.19 -2.61 21.70
N PHE A 90 3.06 -1.90 21.78
CA PHE A 90 1.84 -2.29 21.09
C PHE A 90 2.07 -2.50 19.58
N LEU A 91 2.72 -1.54 18.91
CA LEU A 91 3.02 -1.68 17.47
C LEU A 91 3.99 -2.84 17.19
N ALA A 92 5.00 -3.07 18.03
CA ALA A 92 5.93 -4.18 17.87
C ALA A 92 5.23 -5.55 18.07
N GLU A 93 4.36 -5.66 19.08
CA GLU A 93 3.57 -6.87 19.34
C GLU A 93 2.54 -7.12 18.24
N PHE A 94 1.95 -6.06 17.68
CA PHE A 94 1.11 -6.15 16.49
C PHE A 94 1.86 -6.93 15.38
N PHE A 95 3.06 -6.53 15.00
CA PHE A 95 3.80 -7.24 13.94
C PHE A 95 4.57 -8.49 14.42
N HIS A 96 4.35 -8.96 15.65
CA HIS A 96 5.08 -10.10 16.18
C HIS A 96 4.70 -11.40 15.42
N PRO A 97 5.67 -12.27 15.08
CA PRO A 97 5.42 -13.47 14.27
C PRO A 97 4.49 -14.51 14.93
N GLU A 98 4.31 -14.46 16.26
CA GLU A 98 3.28 -15.27 16.95
C GLU A 98 1.86 -14.70 16.73
N VAL A 99 1.73 -13.37 16.66
CA VAL A 99 0.46 -12.67 16.48
C VAL A 99 -0.02 -12.79 15.03
N ARG A 100 0.85 -12.55 14.05
CA ARG A 100 0.45 -12.67 12.63
C ARG A 100 1.60 -13.01 11.69
N ASP A 101 1.23 -13.49 10.51
CA ASP A 101 2.17 -13.69 9.41
C ASP A 101 2.56 -12.38 8.73
N ILE A 102 3.80 -12.34 8.24
CA ILE A 102 4.29 -11.27 7.38
C ILE A 102 3.73 -11.51 5.97
N SER A 103 2.64 -10.80 5.66
CA SER A 103 2.08 -10.68 4.31
C SER A 103 2.51 -9.36 3.65
N TRP A 104 2.29 -9.25 2.34
CA TRP A 104 2.47 -7.97 1.62
C TRP A 104 1.70 -6.81 2.30
N ASN A 105 0.47 -7.05 2.74
CA ASN A 105 -0.33 -6.02 3.41
C ASN A 105 0.32 -5.59 4.74
N THR A 106 0.77 -6.54 5.58
CA THR A 106 1.46 -6.19 6.83
C THR A 106 2.76 -5.42 6.61
N LYS A 107 3.56 -5.77 5.59
CA LYS A 107 4.77 -5.03 5.22
C LYS A 107 4.44 -3.59 4.80
N ARG A 108 3.40 -3.42 3.97
CA ARG A 108 2.91 -2.10 3.54
C ARG A 108 2.45 -1.27 4.74
N VAL A 109 1.64 -1.84 5.63
CA VAL A 109 1.14 -1.16 6.84
C VAL A 109 2.31 -0.75 7.75
N LEU A 110 3.26 -1.65 8.00
CA LEU A 110 4.47 -1.33 8.77
C LEU A 110 5.26 -0.17 8.15
N ALA A 111 5.44 -0.17 6.82
CA ALA A 111 6.12 0.91 6.12
C ALA A 111 5.38 2.26 6.29
N THR A 112 4.05 2.28 6.15
CA THR A 112 3.23 3.48 6.37
C THR A 112 3.30 3.97 7.82
N ILE A 113 3.29 3.05 8.79
CA ILE A 113 3.47 3.38 10.22
C ILE A 113 4.85 4.00 10.44
N ASN A 114 5.91 3.43 9.87
CA ASN A 114 7.26 3.98 9.98
C ASN A 114 7.41 5.36 9.33
N LYS A 115 6.73 5.64 8.22
CA LYS A 115 6.67 7.01 7.65
C LYS A 115 6.10 8.02 8.64
N ASN A 116 5.05 7.65 9.38
CA ASN A 116 4.45 8.49 10.41
C ASN A 116 5.37 8.64 11.62
N LEU A 117 5.91 7.54 12.16
CA LEU A 117 6.85 7.57 13.29
C LEU A 117 8.11 8.39 12.99
N ALA A 118 8.57 8.38 11.74
CA ALA A 118 9.77 9.10 11.33
C ALA A 118 9.63 10.62 11.51
N LEU A 119 8.43 11.20 11.40
CA LEU A 119 8.19 12.62 11.69
C LEU A 119 8.51 12.98 13.14
N ASP A 120 8.32 12.04 14.06
CA ASP A 120 8.64 12.20 15.47
C ASP A 120 10.04 11.62 15.80
N GLY A 121 10.84 11.30 14.78
CA GLY A 121 12.20 10.77 14.91
C GLY A 121 12.26 9.39 15.56
N VAL A 122 11.30 8.53 15.27
CA VAL A 122 11.27 7.14 15.75
C VAL A 122 11.07 6.21 14.56
N GLU A 123 11.63 5.00 14.62
CA GLU A 123 11.26 3.94 13.69
C GLU A 123 11.16 2.59 14.41
N LEU A 124 10.29 1.72 13.88
CA LEU A 124 10.29 0.30 14.15
C LEU A 124 11.27 -0.41 13.20
N TYR A 125 12.19 -1.17 13.75
CA TYR A 125 13.23 -1.90 13.01
C TYR A 125 13.30 -3.36 13.46
N ALA A 126 13.84 -4.24 12.61
CA ALA A 126 14.10 -5.62 12.97
C ALA A 126 15.20 -5.68 14.05
N LYS A 127 14.81 -5.92 15.29
CA LYS A 127 15.70 -5.96 16.46
C LYS A 127 16.37 -7.32 16.62
N SER A 128 15.64 -8.38 16.35
CA SER A 128 16.11 -9.77 16.42
C SER A 128 15.25 -10.66 15.51
N LYS A 129 15.55 -11.96 15.46
CA LYS A 129 14.76 -12.94 14.72
C LYS A 129 14.37 -14.12 15.61
N VAL A 130 13.21 -14.71 15.34
CA VAL A 130 12.78 -16.02 15.85
C VAL A 130 12.34 -16.89 14.68
N SER A 131 12.94 -18.07 14.54
CA SER A 131 12.67 -18.98 13.40
C SER A 131 12.79 -18.28 12.03
N GLY A 132 13.77 -17.37 11.89
CA GLY A 132 14.00 -16.58 10.68
C GLY A 132 13.10 -15.35 10.49
N ARG A 133 12.06 -15.19 11.32
CA ARG A 133 11.08 -14.09 11.26
C ARG A 133 11.50 -12.94 12.17
N ASP A 134 11.29 -11.71 11.71
CA ASP A 134 11.71 -10.52 12.45
C ASP A 134 10.87 -10.28 13.70
N ILE A 135 11.54 -9.91 14.79
CA ILE A 135 10.93 -9.31 15.98
C ILE A 135 11.29 -7.84 15.96
N LEU A 136 10.27 -6.97 15.94
CA LEU A 136 10.48 -5.54 15.86
C LEU A 136 10.87 -4.96 17.22
N GLY A 137 11.69 -3.92 17.18
CA GLY A 137 11.91 -2.99 18.29
C GLY A 137 11.84 -1.56 17.78
N ALA A 138 11.83 -0.59 18.69
CA ALA A 138 11.87 0.82 18.33
C ALA A 138 13.24 1.44 18.60
N ARG A 139 13.67 2.37 17.75
CA ARG A 139 14.86 3.20 17.98
C ARG A 139 14.62 4.64 17.57
N ASN A 140 15.43 5.54 18.14
CA ASN A 140 15.44 6.93 17.74
C ASN A 140 16.19 7.09 16.42
N ILE A 141 15.65 7.93 15.55
CA ILE A 141 16.27 8.40 14.31
C ILE A 141 16.19 9.93 14.22
N THR A 142 16.87 10.50 13.23
CA THR A 142 16.68 11.90 12.86
C THR A 142 15.24 12.09 12.36
N PRO A 143 14.47 13.05 12.90
CA PRO A 143 13.12 13.31 12.42
C PRO A 143 13.08 13.64 10.92
N ALA A 144 12.14 13.05 10.21
CA ALA A 144 11.80 13.43 8.85
C ALA A 144 11.08 14.80 8.86
N THR A 145 11.33 15.62 7.84
CA THR A 145 10.74 16.96 7.71
C THR A 145 9.39 16.97 6.99
N GLN A 146 9.06 15.90 6.27
CA GLN A 146 7.81 15.73 5.54
C GLN A 146 7.46 14.24 5.41
N ILE A 147 6.17 13.92 5.35
CA ILE A 147 5.74 12.60 4.89
C ILE A 147 5.98 12.60 3.39
N ASP A 148 6.94 11.81 2.94
CA ASP A 148 7.09 11.58 1.50
C ASP A 148 5.89 10.73 1.06
N GLU A 149 4.84 11.39 0.54
CA GLU A 149 3.64 10.74 0.01
C GLU A 149 3.96 9.89 -1.23
N THR A 150 5.16 10.05 -1.79
CA THR A 150 5.63 9.22 -2.89
C THR A 150 5.69 7.75 -2.43
N PRO A 151 5.02 6.83 -3.14
CA PRO A 151 5.25 5.42 -2.93
C PRO A 151 6.72 5.11 -3.15
N LEU A 152 7.32 4.48 -2.16
CA LEU A 152 8.62 3.86 -2.36
C LEU A 152 8.36 2.66 -3.29
N ALA A 153 8.81 2.74 -4.53
CA ALA A 153 9.09 1.52 -5.28
C ALA A 153 10.23 0.81 -4.54
N ILE A 154 9.92 -0.23 -3.77
CA ILE A 154 10.90 -0.93 -2.93
C ILE A 154 11.18 -2.28 -3.54
N ILE A 155 12.46 -2.66 -3.58
CA ILE A 155 12.89 -4.03 -3.78
C ILE A 155 13.37 -4.56 -2.43
N ASP A 156 12.69 -5.57 -1.88
CA ASP A 156 13.03 -6.21 -0.61
C ASP A 156 12.89 -7.73 -0.72
N ASN A 157 13.96 -8.48 -0.42
CA ASN A 157 13.97 -9.95 -0.44
C ASN A 157 13.36 -10.55 -1.73
N ASP A 158 13.81 -10.07 -2.89
CA ASP A 158 13.31 -10.44 -4.23
C ASP A 158 11.84 -10.06 -4.54
N PHE A 159 11.17 -9.32 -3.64
CA PHE A 159 9.85 -8.75 -3.91
C PHE A 159 9.97 -7.31 -4.42
N ILE A 160 9.27 -7.03 -5.50
CA ILE A 160 9.06 -5.67 -6.02
C ILE A 160 7.72 -5.17 -5.47
N SER A 161 7.75 -4.09 -4.70
CA SER A 161 6.55 -3.35 -4.29
C SER A 161 6.42 -2.11 -5.17
N LEU A 162 5.32 -2.04 -5.93
CA LEU A 162 4.99 -0.91 -6.80
C LEU A 162 3.60 -0.39 -6.43
N GLN A 163 3.44 0.93 -6.45
CA GLN A 163 2.11 1.53 -6.45
C GLN A 163 1.63 1.61 -7.90
N ILE A 164 0.45 1.06 -8.15
CA ILE A 164 -0.24 1.19 -9.43
C ILE A 164 -0.76 2.62 -9.56
N ASN A 165 -0.67 3.19 -10.76
CA ASN A 165 -1.25 4.49 -11.09
C ASN A 165 -2.70 4.54 -10.59
N LYS A 166 -3.05 5.63 -9.90
CA LYS A 166 -4.34 5.77 -9.23
C LYS A 166 -5.53 5.54 -10.16
N ASN A 167 -5.50 6.13 -11.36
CA ASN A 167 -6.60 6.00 -12.33
C ASN A 167 -6.72 4.56 -12.82
N VAL A 168 -5.60 3.88 -13.04
CA VAL A 168 -5.58 2.45 -13.38
C VAL A 168 -6.16 1.61 -12.24
N TYR A 169 -5.69 1.82 -11.01
CA TYR A 169 -6.18 1.09 -9.84
C TYR A 169 -7.67 1.31 -9.60
N ASP A 170 -8.14 2.57 -9.64
CA ASP A 170 -9.52 2.92 -9.40
C ASP A 170 -10.46 2.31 -10.46
N HIS A 171 -10.00 2.17 -11.70
CA HIS A 171 -10.75 1.52 -12.77
C HIS A 171 -10.89 0.01 -12.56
N ILE A 172 -9.86 -0.66 -12.03
CA ILE A 172 -9.82 -2.13 -11.96
C ILE A 172 -10.07 -2.72 -10.56
N LYS A 173 -10.14 -1.91 -9.50
CA LYS A 173 -10.22 -2.36 -8.10
C LYS A 173 -11.35 -3.35 -7.84
N GLN A 174 -12.50 -3.19 -8.50
CA GLN A 174 -13.63 -4.11 -8.35
C GLN A 174 -13.29 -5.54 -8.80
N TYR A 175 -12.52 -5.69 -9.89
CA TYR A 175 -12.11 -6.99 -10.40
C TYR A 175 -11.05 -7.63 -9.50
N LEU A 176 -10.11 -6.83 -8.99
CA LEU A 176 -9.11 -7.30 -8.03
C LEU A 176 -9.76 -7.81 -6.73
N ASN A 177 -10.77 -7.11 -6.23
CA ASN A 177 -11.49 -7.50 -5.02
C ASN A 177 -12.28 -8.81 -5.22
N ASN A 178 -12.73 -9.07 -6.45
CA ASN A 178 -13.46 -10.29 -6.81
C ASN A 178 -12.53 -11.42 -7.30
N GLU A 179 -11.21 -11.25 -7.21
CA GLU A 179 -10.19 -12.16 -7.74
C GLU A 179 -10.34 -12.45 -9.25
N ASP A 180 -10.99 -11.55 -9.98
CA ASP A 180 -11.20 -11.63 -11.43
C ASP A 180 -10.01 -10.97 -12.17
N TYR A 181 -8.86 -11.62 -12.07
CA TYR A 181 -7.61 -11.09 -12.59
C TYR A 181 -7.58 -10.93 -14.11
N PHE A 182 -8.34 -11.77 -14.84
CA PHE A 182 -8.46 -11.66 -16.28
C PHE A 182 -9.12 -10.34 -16.68
N HIS A 183 -10.30 -10.04 -16.11
CA HIS A 183 -10.98 -8.77 -16.40
C HIS A 183 -10.22 -7.57 -15.85
N ALA A 184 -9.52 -7.71 -14.71
CA ALA A 184 -8.64 -6.66 -14.21
C ALA A 184 -7.57 -6.26 -15.24
N VAL A 185 -6.94 -7.23 -15.91
CA VAL A 185 -5.93 -6.97 -16.96
C VAL A 185 -6.57 -6.39 -18.22
N ASP A 186 -7.66 -6.97 -18.71
CA ASP A 186 -8.34 -6.48 -19.91
C ASP A 186 -8.84 -5.04 -19.74
N GLU A 187 -9.44 -4.73 -18.59
CA GLU A 187 -9.90 -3.37 -18.26
C GLU A 187 -8.73 -2.39 -18.06
N ALA A 188 -7.60 -2.83 -17.49
CA ALA A 188 -6.40 -1.99 -17.43
C ALA A 188 -5.89 -1.63 -18.84
N TYR A 189 -5.85 -2.60 -19.76
CA TYR A 189 -5.45 -2.34 -21.16
C TYR A 189 -6.45 -1.45 -21.90
N LYS A 190 -7.76 -1.66 -21.70
CA LYS A 190 -8.80 -0.77 -22.24
C LYS A 190 -8.59 0.66 -21.77
N LEU A 191 -8.34 0.87 -20.48
CA LEU A 191 -8.13 2.22 -19.92
C LEU A 191 -6.94 2.94 -20.58
N VAL A 192 -5.80 2.27 -20.76
CA VAL A 192 -4.63 2.88 -21.44
C VAL A 192 -4.98 3.30 -22.87
N ARG A 193 -5.68 2.43 -23.61
CA ARG A 193 -6.09 2.73 -24.99
C ARG A 193 -7.11 3.87 -25.07
N HIS A 194 -8.04 3.94 -24.13
CA HIS A 194 -8.98 5.06 -24.02
C HIS A 194 -8.24 6.36 -23.72
N LYS A 195 -7.29 6.35 -22.79
CA LYS A 195 -6.47 7.55 -22.50
C LYS A 195 -5.65 7.97 -23.73
N LEU A 196 -5.08 7.02 -24.48
CA LEU A 196 -4.41 7.31 -25.74
C LEU A 196 -5.36 7.95 -26.76
N GLN A 197 -6.61 7.48 -26.82
CA GLN A 197 -7.65 8.07 -27.67
C GLN A 197 -8.02 9.49 -27.23
N GLU A 198 -8.13 9.76 -25.93
CA GLU A 198 -8.42 11.10 -25.41
C GLU A 198 -7.34 12.10 -25.84
N ILE A 199 -6.07 11.70 -25.79
CA ILE A 199 -4.94 12.58 -26.13
C ILE A 199 -4.79 12.77 -27.65
N THR A 200 -4.99 11.71 -28.43
CA THR A 200 -4.60 11.67 -29.86
C THR A 200 -5.78 11.61 -30.84
N GLY A 201 -6.99 11.40 -30.34
CA GLY A 201 -8.17 11.08 -31.13
C GLY A 201 -8.20 9.66 -31.71
N ASN A 202 -7.18 8.82 -31.45
CA ASN A 202 -7.03 7.49 -32.04
C ASN A 202 -6.80 6.43 -30.96
N GLU A 203 -7.66 5.41 -30.92
CA GLU A 203 -7.62 4.35 -29.91
C GLU A 203 -6.59 3.25 -30.22
N LYS A 204 -6.18 3.13 -31.49
CA LYS A 204 -5.18 2.14 -31.92
C LYS A 204 -3.79 2.76 -31.85
N ALA A 205 -2.90 2.15 -31.07
CA ALA A 205 -1.50 2.48 -31.01
C ALA A 205 -0.82 2.42 -32.40
N THR A 206 -1.27 1.52 -33.30
CA THR A 206 -0.76 1.47 -34.68
C THR A 206 -1.11 2.71 -35.51
N GLU A 207 -2.22 3.38 -35.22
CA GLU A 207 -2.60 4.64 -35.89
C GLU A 207 -1.82 5.83 -35.32
N VAL A 208 -1.53 5.79 -34.02
CA VAL A 208 -0.76 6.82 -33.32
C VAL A 208 0.73 6.74 -33.63
N PHE A 209 1.34 5.57 -33.47
CA PHE A 209 2.78 5.37 -33.48
C PHE A 209 3.32 4.66 -34.73
N SER A 210 2.48 4.10 -35.59
CA SER A 210 2.85 3.13 -36.63
C SER A 210 3.40 1.81 -36.08
N MET A 211 3.54 0.79 -36.91
CA MET A 211 3.96 -0.56 -36.50
C MET A 211 5.37 -0.60 -35.88
N ASN A 212 6.23 0.36 -36.25
CA ASN A 212 7.61 0.44 -35.81
C ASN A 212 7.87 1.58 -34.81
N ALA A 213 6.80 2.18 -34.27
CA ALA A 213 6.85 3.33 -33.38
C ALA A 213 7.54 4.59 -33.97
N GLU A 214 7.45 4.76 -35.29
CA GLU A 214 8.14 5.84 -36.04
C GLU A 214 7.25 7.04 -36.36
N ASN A 215 5.92 6.94 -36.16
CA ASN A 215 5.02 8.04 -36.42
C ASN A 215 5.12 9.11 -35.31
N LYS A 216 5.52 10.31 -35.70
CA LYS A 216 5.74 11.45 -34.79
C LYS A 216 4.56 12.43 -34.74
N LYS A 217 3.51 12.19 -35.53
CA LYS A 217 2.38 13.12 -35.71
C LYS A 217 1.74 13.59 -34.39
N TYR A 218 1.75 12.74 -33.37
CA TYR A 218 1.09 12.99 -32.08
C TYR A 218 2.06 13.29 -30.93
N TYR A 219 3.36 13.46 -31.21
CA TYR A 219 4.36 13.67 -30.16
C TYR A 219 4.14 14.97 -29.39
N THR A 220 3.66 16.04 -30.06
CA THR A 220 3.39 17.29 -29.35
C THR A 220 2.31 17.12 -28.28
N GLN A 221 1.26 16.36 -28.56
CA GLN A 221 0.21 16.06 -27.58
C GLN A 221 0.72 15.14 -26.45
N LEU A 222 1.50 14.12 -26.80
CA LEU A 222 1.95 13.08 -25.86
C LEU A 222 3.17 13.48 -25.02
N PHE A 223 4.06 14.31 -25.56
CA PHE A 223 5.38 14.62 -24.98
C PHE A 223 5.69 16.13 -24.93
N GLY A 224 4.74 16.99 -25.33
CA GLY A 224 4.92 18.44 -25.34
C GLY A 224 5.92 18.94 -26.41
N LYS A 225 6.45 18.05 -27.26
CA LYS A 225 7.48 18.34 -28.27
C LYS A 225 7.17 17.64 -29.59
N SER A 226 7.52 18.27 -30.70
CA SER A 226 7.33 17.67 -32.04
C SER A 226 8.30 16.52 -32.34
N ASP A 227 9.47 16.50 -31.71
CA ASP A 227 10.47 15.43 -31.80
C ASP A 227 11.46 15.49 -30.62
N GLY A 228 12.25 14.44 -30.42
CA GLY A 228 13.34 14.41 -29.45
C GLY A 228 14.52 15.26 -29.90
N THR A 229 15.10 16.03 -28.98
CA THR A 229 16.27 16.90 -29.18
C THR A 229 17.59 16.12 -29.19
N THR A 230 17.61 14.97 -28.51
CA THR A 230 18.76 14.05 -28.43
C THR A 230 18.37 12.67 -28.94
N GLN A 231 19.34 11.83 -29.28
CA GLN A 231 19.06 10.44 -29.66
C GLN A 231 18.38 9.67 -28.51
N THR A 232 18.82 9.90 -27.27
CA THR A 232 18.20 9.32 -26.07
C THR A 232 16.72 9.68 -25.94
N GLU A 233 16.36 10.93 -26.19
CA GLU A 233 14.96 11.37 -26.12
C GLU A 233 14.12 10.77 -27.27
N LYS A 234 14.68 10.65 -28.47
CA LYS A 234 14.04 9.96 -29.60
C LYS A 234 13.80 8.49 -29.30
N ASP A 235 14.79 7.80 -28.75
CA ASP A 235 14.68 6.40 -28.36
C ASP A 235 13.65 6.21 -27.24
N PHE A 236 13.58 7.15 -26.30
CA PHE A 236 12.54 7.17 -25.26
C PHE A 236 11.13 7.29 -25.86
N PHE A 237 10.86 8.28 -26.72
CA PHE A 237 9.54 8.44 -27.36
C PHE A 237 9.15 7.21 -28.18
N ARG A 238 10.11 6.63 -28.90
CA ARG A 238 9.92 5.38 -29.63
C ARG A 238 9.60 4.21 -28.69
N GLY A 239 10.28 4.13 -27.54
CA GLY A 239 10.01 3.15 -26.49
C GLY A 239 8.58 3.23 -25.93
N VAL A 240 8.08 4.45 -25.67
CA VAL A 240 6.68 4.66 -25.27
C VAL A 240 5.71 4.16 -26.34
N GLY A 241 6.02 4.38 -27.61
CA GLY A 241 5.25 3.83 -28.73
C GLY A 241 5.20 2.31 -28.72
N TYR A 242 6.34 1.64 -28.49
CA TYR A 242 6.39 0.18 -28.38
C TYR A 242 5.58 -0.36 -27.19
N LEU A 243 5.59 0.30 -26.03
CA LEU A 243 4.76 -0.12 -24.89
C LEU A 243 3.26 -0.10 -25.22
N ASN A 244 2.81 0.95 -25.91
CA ASN A 244 1.41 1.07 -26.33
C ASN A 244 1.05 0.04 -27.42
N LEU A 245 1.97 -0.27 -28.33
CA LEU A 245 1.81 -1.36 -29.30
C LEU A 245 1.71 -2.71 -28.59
N THR A 246 2.56 -2.97 -27.58
CA THR A 246 2.50 -4.18 -26.76
C THR A 246 1.13 -4.33 -26.10
N ILE A 247 0.61 -3.27 -25.47
CA ILE A 247 -0.74 -3.29 -24.87
C ILE A 247 -1.81 -3.62 -25.92
N GLN A 248 -1.76 -2.99 -27.10
CA GLN A 248 -2.70 -3.28 -28.18
C GLN A 248 -2.66 -4.75 -28.62
N PHE A 249 -1.47 -5.32 -28.79
CA PHE A 249 -1.31 -6.69 -29.28
C PHE A 249 -1.58 -7.75 -28.21
N LEU A 250 -1.22 -7.49 -26.95
CA LEU A 250 -1.51 -8.39 -25.84
C LEU A 250 -3.02 -8.45 -25.54
N ARG A 251 -3.75 -7.33 -25.70
CA ARG A 251 -5.21 -7.30 -25.53
C ARG A 251 -5.96 -8.07 -26.63
N ASN A 252 -5.36 -8.31 -27.79
CA ASN A 252 -6.04 -8.96 -28.90
C ASN A 252 -6.61 -10.31 -28.45
N GLU A 253 -7.92 -10.49 -28.52
CA GLU A 253 -8.67 -11.63 -27.96
C GLU A 253 -8.16 -13.01 -28.44
N LYS A 254 -7.47 -13.06 -29.58
CA LYS A 254 -6.80 -14.28 -30.09
C LYS A 254 -5.44 -14.61 -29.45
N ALA A 255 -4.85 -13.69 -28.69
CA ALA A 255 -3.71 -13.96 -27.81
C ALA A 255 -4.17 -14.49 -26.44
N HIS A 256 -5.44 -14.24 -26.09
CA HIS A 256 -6.09 -14.68 -24.85
C HIS A 256 -6.82 -16.04 -24.97
N THR A 257 -6.75 -16.72 -26.11
CA THR A 257 -7.28 -18.09 -26.28
C THR A 257 -6.48 -19.17 -25.53
N LEU A 258 -5.49 -18.78 -24.73
CA LEU A 258 -4.85 -19.64 -23.73
C LEU A 258 -5.32 -19.27 -22.31
N ALA A 259 -6.31 -20.04 -21.83
CA ALA A 259 -6.71 -20.30 -20.43
C ALA A 259 -7.52 -19.19 -19.70
N ALA A 260 -8.76 -19.44 -19.25
CA ALA A 260 -9.08 -20.26 -18.08
C ALA A 260 -8.11 -19.99 -16.90
N ALA A 261 -8.50 -19.07 -16.00
CA ALA A 261 -7.74 -18.64 -14.82
C ALA A 261 -6.36 -18.03 -15.11
N LEU A 262 -6.31 -16.70 -15.25
CA LEU A 262 -5.04 -15.97 -15.22
C LEU A 262 -4.50 -15.96 -13.78
N GLU A 263 -3.29 -16.47 -13.58
CA GLU A 263 -2.64 -16.49 -12.27
C GLU A 263 -2.35 -15.07 -11.77
N ARG A 264 -2.50 -14.86 -10.46
CA ARG A 264 -2.43 -13.55 -9.80
C ARG A 264 -1.12 -12.82 -10.08
N ASN A 265 0.03 -13.44 -9.86
CA ASN A 265 1.32 -12.77 -10.06
C ASN A 265 1.49 -12.33 -11.51
N LEU A 266 1.16 -13.19 -12.47
CA LEU A 266 1.19 -12.84 -13.89
C LEU A 266 0.25 -11.66 -14.22
N ALA A 267 -0.95 -11.64 -13.64
CA ALA A 267 -1.87 -10.51 -13.80
C ALA A 267 -1.30 -9.20 -13.25
N ILE A 268 -0.65 -9.22 -12.09
CA ILE A 268 0.00 -8.04 -11.51
C ILE A 268 1.13 -7.52 -12.41
N HIS A 269 1.88 -8.39 -13.11
CA HIS A 269 2.87 -7.94 -14.09
C HIS A 269 2.22 -7.19 -15.26
N TYR A 270 1.11 -7.70 -15.81
CA TYR A 270 0.38 -7.02 -16.88
C TYR A 270 -0.25 -5.70 -16.41
N ILE A 271 -0.79 -5.64 -15.19
CA ILE A 271 -1.31 -4.41 -14.61
C ILE A 271 -0.18 -3.39 -14.39
N SER A 272 1.00 -3.85 -13.98
CA SER A 272 2.18 -2.99 -13.83
C SER A 272 2.64 -2.40 -15.17
N LEU A 273 2.59 -3.19 -16.25
CA LEU A 273 2.82 -2.71 -17.61
C LEU A 273 1.79 -1.64 -18.01
N SER A 274 0.51 -1.86 -17.72
CA SER A 274 -0.55 -0.87 -17.98
C SER A 274 -0.33 0.42 -17.21
N SER A 275 0.04 0.31 -15.94
CA SER A 275 0.37 1.46 -15.08
C SER A 275 1.50 2.30 -15.70
N LEU A 276 2.62 1.65 -16.05
CA LEU A 276 3.75 2.31 -16.66
C LEU A 276 3.38 2.99 -17.98
N ALA A 277 2.67 2.29 -18.86
CA ALA A 277 2.26 2.85 -20.14
C ALA A 277 1.31 4.06 -19.98
N TYR A 278 0.39 3.98 -19.01
CA TYR A 278 -0.50 5.09 -18.66
C TYR A 278 0.30 6.31 -18.19
N ASP A 279 1.19 6.13 -17.20
CA ASP A 279 2.04 7.19 -16.65
C ASP A 279 2.87 7.89 -17.74
N LEU A 280 3.41 7.11 -18.70
CA LEU A 280 4.27 7.64 -19.75
C LEU A 280 3.53 8.48 -20.80
N ILE A 281 2.24 8.23 -21.02
CA ILE A 281 1.42 9.03 -21.95
C ILE A 281 0.73 10.21 -21.29
N THR A 282 0.55 10.20 -19.95
CA THR A 282 -0.07 11.31 -19.18
C THR A 282 0.95 12.21 -18.48
N ARG A 283 2.24 11.99 -18.70
CA ARG A 283 3.32 12.68 -17.97
C ARG A 283 3.29 14.22 -18.10
N ASN A 284 2.82 14.76 -19.23
CA ASN A 284 2.71 16.22 -19.38
C ASN A 284 1.51 16.83 -18.63
N GLU A 285 0.49 16.05 -18.30
CA GLU A 285 -0.66 16.52 -17.51
C GLU A 285 -0.25 16.67 -16.04
N THR A 286 0.53 15.71 -15.52
CA THR A 286 1.02 15.71 -14.13
C THR A 286 2.02 16.82 -13.84
N GLU A 287 2.88 17.21 -14.79
CA GLU A 287 3.80 18.35 -14.62
C GLU A 287 3.12 19.74 -14.60
N GLN A 288 1.83 19.82 -14.95
CA GLN A 288 1.04 21.05 -14.87
C GLN A 288 0.29 21.20 -13.53
N ASP A 289 -0.16 20.09 -12.94
CA ASP A 289 -0.86 20.10 -11.65
C ASP A 289 0.10 20.36 -10.46
N ASP A 290 1.38 19.97 -10.56
CA ASP A 290 2.40 20.23 -9.52
C ASP A 290 2.94 21.68 -9.51
N LYS A 291 2.37 22.58 -10.33
CA LYS A 291 2.79 24.00 -10.44
C LYS A 291 1.74 24.99 -9.91
N VAL A 292 0.71 24.54 -9.21
CA VAL A 292 -0.34 25.39 -8.62
C VAL A 292 -0.23 25.44 -7.10
#